data_AF-A0A953QP97-F1
#
_entry.id   AF-A0A953QP97-F1
#
_cell.length_a   1.000
_cell.length_b   1.000
_cell.length_c   1.000
_cell.angle_alpha   90.00
_cell.angle_beta   90.00
_cell.angle_gamma   90.00
#
_symmetry.space_group_name_H-M   'P 1'
#
loop_
_entity.id
_entity.type
_entity.pdbx_description
1 polymer ?
#
loop_
_entity_poly.entity_id
_entity_poly.type
_entity_poly.pdbx_seq_one_letter_code
_entity_poly.pdbx_strand_id
1 'polypeptide(L)' 'MRLLLDTHIWVWSVADLDRLTRRVARAINDPRNELWISPVTTWEIVLLHERGRLRLAGANIS' A
#
# COMPACT_ATOMS: atom_id res chain seq x y z
N MET A 1 -6.88 7.12 14.44
CA MET A 1 -8.14 7.00 13.64
C MET A 1 -8.10 5.72 12.81
N ARG A 2 -9.22 5.27 12.23
CA ARG A 2 -9.22 4.17 11.25
C ARG A 2 -9.19 4.75 9.83
N LEU A 3 -8.17 4.44 9.05
CA LEU A 3 -7.99 4.92 7.69
C LEU A 3 -8.09 3.74 6.72
N LEU A 4 -9.11 3.72 5.87
CA LEU A 4 -9.19 2.79 4.76
C LEU A 4 -8.42 3.39 3.58
N LEU A 5 -7.35 2.72 3.16
CA LEU A 5 -6.52 3.16 2.05
C LEU A 5 -7.14 2.71 0.72
N ASP A 6 -7.17 3.63 -0.24
CA ASP A 6 -7.39 3.28 -1.64
C ASP A 6 -6.19 2.46 -2.16
N THR A 7 -6.42 1.58 -3.14
CA THR A 7 -5.37 0.78 -3.78
C THR A 7 -4.16 1.64 -4.18
N HIS A 8 -4.36 2.80 -4.81
CA HIS A 8 -3.21 3.63 -5.26
C HIS A 8 -2.41 4.23 -4.09
N ILE A 9 -3.08 4.59 -2.99
CA ILE A 9 -2.42 5.12 -1.79
C ILE A 9 -1.58 4.03 -1.14
N TRP A 10 -2.12 2.81 -1.05
CA TRP A 10 -1.39 1.69 -0.50
C TRP A 10 -0.15 1.37 -1.34
N VAL A 11 -0.27 1.28 -2.67
CA VAL A 11 0.88 0.97 -3.53
C VAL A 11 1.98 2.04 -3.38
N TRP A 12 1.63 3.32 -3.36
CA TRP A 12 2.64 4.38 -3.17
C TRP A 12 3.20 4.39 -1.74
N SER A 13 2.41 4.05 -0.73
CA SER A 13 2.92 3.98 0.65
C SER A 13 4.02 2.93 0.83
N VAL A 14 4.00 1.84 0.04
CA VAL A 14 5.02 0.78 0.09
C VAL A 14 6.14 0.98 -0.92
N ALA A 15 5.89 1.66 -2.04
CA ALA A 15 6.85 1.83 -3.12
C ALA A 15 7.64 3.14 -3.03
N ASP A 16 6.95 4.27 -2.76
CA ASP A 16 7.52 5.61 -2.79
C ASP A 16 6.59 6.61 -2.07
N LEU A 17 6.90 6.91 -0.81
CA LEU A 17 6.16 7.84 0.03
C LEU A 17 6.18 9.29 -0.50
N ASP A 18 7.18 9.68 -1.29
CA ASP A 18 7.31 11.05 -1.80
C ASP A 18 6.26 11.36 -2.88
N ARG A 19 5.65 10.33 -3.46
CA ARG A 19 4.49 10.46 -4.35
C ARG A 19 3.18 10.80 -3.63
N LEU A 20 3.16 10.70 -2.30
CA LEU A 20 2.00 11.05 -1.49
C LEU A 20 2.07 12.51 -1.03
N THR A 21 0.91 13.16 -0.95
CA THR A 21 0.87 14.50 -0.35
C THR A 21 1.36 14.45 1.10
N ARG A 22 2.02 15.52 1.56
CA ARG A 22 2.54 15.62 2.94
C ARG A 22 1.51 15.28 4.02
N ARG A 23 0.24 15.62 3.79
CA ARG A 23 -0.87 15.30 4.70
C ARG A 23 -1.12 13.79 4.78
N VAL A 24 -1.17 13.13 3.63
CA VAL A 24 -1.39 11.68 3.55
C VAL A 24 -0.20 10.92 4.13
N ALA A 25 1.02 11.30 3.76
CA ALA A 25 2.24 10.70 4.30
C ALA A 25 2.30 10.83 5.84
N ARG A 26 1.94 12.00 6.40
CA ARG A 26 1.81 12.16 7.87
C ARG A 26 0.74 11.27 8.48
N ALA A 27 -0.41 11.13 7.84
CA ALA A 27 -1.50 10.31 8.36
C ALA A 27 -1.14 8.81 8.36
N ILE A 28 -0.43 8.35 7.33
CA ILE A 28 0.07 6.97 7.22
C ILE A 28 1.17 6.69 8.24
N ASN A 29 2.08 7.66 8.46
CA ASN A 29 3.20 7.50 9.39
C ASN A 29 2.84 7.76 10.87
N ASP A 30 1.62 8.20 11.17
CA ASP A 30 1.19 8.39 12.56
C ASP A 30 0.78 7.03 13.16
N PRO A 31 1.51 6.49 14.16
CA PRO A 31 1.23 5.18 14.73
C PRO A 31 -0.10 5.11 15.49
N ARG A 32 -0.75 6.26 15.75
CA ARG A 32 -2.10 6.33 16.33
C ARG A 32 -3.20 6.07 15.29
N ASN A 33 -2.83 5.96 14.01
CA ASN A 33 -3.74 5.59 12.95
C ASN A 33 -3.62 4.10 12.64
N GLU A 34 -4.77 3.45 12.63
CA GLU A 34 -4.90 2.08 12.17
C GLU A 34 -5.18 2.11 10.68
N LEU A 35 -4.30 1.50 9.90
CA LEU A 35 -4.38 1.47 8.45
C LEU A 35 -5.06 0.18 8.00
N TRP A 36 -6.11 0.34 7.21
CA TRP A 36 -6.90 -0.75 6.67
C TRP A 36 -6.77 -0.76 5.16
N ILE A 37 -6.77 -1.96 4.57
CA ILE A 37 -6.85 -2.16 3.12
C ILE A 37 -8.04 -3.04 2.81
N SER A 38 -8.64 -2.85 1.63
CA SER A 38 -9.69 -3.76 1.16
C SER A 38 -9.10 -5.14 0.84
N PRO A 39 -9.76 -6.25 1.23
CA PRO A 39 -9.37 -7.58 0.78
C PRO A 39 -9.32 -7.73 -0.76
N VAL A 40 -10.17 -6.96 -1.46
CA VAL A 40 -10.20 -6.95 -2.94
C VAL A 40 -8.90 -6.40 -3.51
N THR A 41 -8.34 -5.35 -2.89
CA THR A 41 -7.05 -4.78 -3.30
C THR A 41 -5.94 -5.84 -3.28
N THR A 42 -5.90 -6.66 -2.23
CA THR A 42 -4.94 -7.78 -2.12
C THR A 42 -5.09 -8.77 -3.27
N TRP A 43 -6.32 -9.14 -3.62
CA TRP A 43 -6.58 -10.04 -4.75
C TRP A 43 -6.16 -9.43 -6.10
N GLU A 44 -6.45 -8.16 -6.34
CA GLU A 44 -6.04 -7.45 -7.56
C GLU A 44 -4.51 -7.42 -7.72
N ILE A 45 -3.78 -7.19 -6.62
CA ILE A 45 -2.31 -7.18 -6.60
C ILE A 45 -1.75 -8.54 -7.00
N VAL A 46 -2.29 -9.62 -6.43
CA VAL A 46 -1.89 -10.99 -6.77
C VAL A 46 -2.19 -11.29 -8.23
N LEU A 47 -3.39 -10.94 -8.72
CA LEU A 47 -3.78 -11.15 -10.10
C LEU A 47 -2.88 -10.37 -11.08
N LEU A 48 -2.54 -9.12 -10.76
CA LEU A 48 -1.61 -8.31 -11.55
C LEU A 48 -0.20 -8.89 -11.54
N HIS A 49 0.22 -9.48 -10.42
CA HIS A 49 1.50 -10.16 -10.30
C HIS A 49 1.57 -11.41 -11.17
N GLU A 50 0.56 -12.29 -11.08
CA GLU A 50 0.46 -13.50 -11.91
C GLU A 50 0.42 -13.19 -13.40
N ARG A 51 -0.20 -12.08 -13.79
CA ARG A 51 -0.22 -11.59 -15.19
C ARG A 51 1.09 -10.92 -15.63
N GLY A 52 2.10 -10.85 -14.77
CA GLY A 52 3.38 -10.19 -15.07
C GLY A 52 3.27 -8.67 -15.21
N ARG A 53 2.16 -8.06 -14.79
CA ARG A 53 1.91 -6.61 -14.88
C ARG A 53 2.43 -5.85 -13.65
N LEU A 54 2.66 -6.56 -12.56
CA LEU A 54 3.23 -6.03 -11.32
C LEU A 54 4.36 -6.96 -10.84
N ARG A 55 5.53 -6.40 -10.53
CA ARG A 55 6.60 -7.16 -9.87
C ARG A 55 6.57 -6.84 -8.38
N LEU A 56 6.33 -7.86 -7.57
CA LEU A 56 6.48 -7.76 -6.13
C LEU A 56 7.94 -8.00 -5.80
N ALA A 57 8.60 -7.03 -5.18
CA ALA A 57 9.91 -7.25 -4.59
C ALA A 57 9.70 -8.17 -3.38
N GLY A 58 10.15 -9.42 -3.47
CA GLY A 58 10.12 -10.32 -2.32
C GLY A 58 10.94 -9.71 -1.20
N ALA A 59 10.34 -9.54 -0.02
CA ALA A 59 11.13 -9.33 1.19
C ALA A 59 12.02 -10.56 1.33
N ASN A 60 13.33 -10.38 1.34
CA ASN A 60 14.27 -11.46 1.63
C ASN A 60 14.10 -11.79 3.11
N ILE A 61 13.17 -12.71 3.42
CA ILE A 61 12.97 -13.20 4.77
C ILE A 61 13.99 -14.32 4.95
N SER A 62 15.21 -13.92 5.33
CA SER A 62 16.23 -14.82 5.85
C SER A 62 15.82 -15.38 7.20
#